data_AF-A0A5B7FUF8-F1
#
_entry.id   AF-A0A5B7FUF8-F1
#
_cell.length_a   1.000
_cell.length_b   1.000
_cell.length_c   1.000
_cell.angle_alpha   90.00
_cell.angle_beta   90.00
_cell.angle_gamma   90.00
#
_symmetry.space_group_name_H-M   'P 1'
#
loop_
_entity.id
_entity.type
_entity.pdbx_description
1 polymer ?
#
loop_
_entity_poly.entity_id
_entity_poly.type
_entity_poly.pdbx_seq_one_letter_code
_entity_poly.pdbx_strand_id
1 'polypeptide(L)'
;MVKTSKTLQKTFSFIDSAMELLQKYDPNPKRSSNQMEQLDHPLHPPDLQVRQLKLGHQLQVTSLKDIIHLLYTQPLNRAEFEGLDDEARVQYEGYRPGMYVRMEFEKFPCEFITNFNASYPVIVGGLLENESNMGFIRIRIKLHRWYPKILKNRDPLILSLGWRRFQTLMYYAKREDNFRMRSLKYARKYMHVEAMCWGPITSVNTGFVALQNITDRVPEFRIAANGVVLEADQSCKIVKKLKLMGTPEKILKKTAFIKDMFHSDTEIAKFEGAKIETQSGIRGIIKKFQGDRGHFRATFEDVIKMSGKVFLVCMCVCVFT
;
A
#
# COMPACT_ATOMS: atom_id res chain seq x y z
N MET A 1 -25.73 -32.29 18.33
CA MET A 1 -24.69 -31.85 17.34
C MET A 1 -25.44 -31.72 16.02
N VAL A 2 -25.67 -30.54 15.46
CA VAL A 2 -24.70 -29.65 14.83
C VAL A 2 -25.17 -28.20 15.01
N LYS A 3 -24.34 -27.34 15.62
CA LYS A 3 -24.56 -25.89 15.62
C LYS A 3 -24.21 -25.38 14.22
N THR A 4 -25.21 -25.19 13.37
CA THR A 4 -25.04 -24.49 12.09
C THR A 4 -24.64 -23.04 12.39
N SER A 5 -23.49 -22.65 11.84
CA SER A 5 -22.81 -21.39 12.10
C SER A 5 -23.67 -20.20 11.66
N LYS A 6 -23.79 -19.17 12.51
CA LYS A 6 -24.43 -17.86 12.24
C LYS A 6 -23.92 -17.19 10.95
N THR A 7 -22.76 -17.62 10.42
CA THR A 7 -22.20 -17.15 9.16
C THR A 7 -22.97 -17.65 7.94
N LEU A 8 -23.44 -18.90 7.95
CA LEU A 8 -24.20 -19.50 6.83
C LEU A 8 -25.62 -18.92 6.72
N GLN A 9 -26.25 -18.61 7.86
CA GLN A 9 -27.54 -17.91 7.88
C GLN A 9 -27.42 -16.48 7.36
N LYS A 10 -26.32 -15.78 7.67
CA LYS A 10 -26.05 -14.44 7.14
C LYS A 10 -25.78 -14.44 5.63
N THR A 11 -25.09 -15.45 5.09
CA THR A 11 -24.86 -15.54 3.64
C THR A 11 -26.14 -15.87 2.88
N PHE A 12 -27.00 -16.76 3.42
CA PHE A 12 -28.31 -17.05 2.81
C PHE A 12 -29.24 -15.83 2.82
N SER A 13 -29.35 -15.12 3.95
CA SER A 13 -30.15 -13.89 4.02
C SER A 13 -29.67 -12.80 3.06
N PHE A 14 -28.37 -12.77 2.76
CA PHE A 14 -27.77 -11.80 1.84
C PHE A 14 -28.08 -12.13 0.38
N ILE A 15 -28.12 -13.42 0.03
CA ILE A 15 -28.48 -13.90 -1.31
C ILE A 15 -29.98 -13.66 -1.56
N ASP A 16 -30.84 -13.92 -0.56
CA ASP A 16 -32.29 -13.70 -0.68
C ASP A 16 -32.63 -12.20 -0.81
N SER A 17 -31.94 -11.32 -0.07
CA SER A 17 -32.08 -9.86 -0.23
C SER A 17 -31.56 -9.34 -1.58
N ALA A 18 -30.50 -9.95 -2.14
CA ALA A 18 -30.00 -9.60 -3.47
C ALA A 18 -30.96 -10.05 -4.58
N MET A 19 -31.60 -11.21 -4.42
CA MET A 19 -32.64 -11.74 -5.29
C MET A 19 -33.91 -10.86 -5.27
N GLU A 20 -34.36 -10.40 -4.10
CA GLU A 20 -35.48 -9.45 -4.00
C GLU A 20 -35.19 -8.09 -4.63
N LEU A 21 -33.95 -7.61 -4.55
CA LEU A 21 -33.54 -6.35 -5.18
C LEU A 21 -33.42 -6.47 -6.70
N LEU A 22 -33.04 -7.64 -7.21
CA LEU A 22 -33.07 -7.99 -8.63
C LEU A 22 -34.50 -8.01 -9.19
N GLN A 23 -35.47 -8.51 -8.42
CA GLN A 23 -36.89 -8.49 -8.83
C GLN A 23 -37.53 -7.09 -8.81
N LYS A 24 -36.97 -6.16 -8.03
CA LYS A 24 -37.47 -4.77 -7.92
C LYS A 24 -36.78 -3.79 -8.87
N TYR A 25 -35.79 -4.23 -9.63
CA TYR A 25 -35.02 -3.37 -10.54
C TYR A 25 -35.70 -3.32 -11.92
N ASP A 26 -36.42 -2.22 -12.18
CA ASP A 26 -37.06 -1.94 -13.48
C ASP A 26 -36.13 -1.03 -14.31
N PRO A 27 -35.61 -1.47 -15.47
CA PRO A 27 -34.59 -0.72 -16.20
C PRO A 27 -35.11 0.44 -17.06
N ASN A 28 -36.42 0.75 -17.06
CA ASN A 28 -36.96 1.80 -17.93
C ASN A 28 -38.05 2.66 -17.22
N PRO A 29 -37.80 3.95 -16.92
CA PRO A 29 -38.82 4.80 -16.34
C PRO A 29 -39.85 5.21 -17.41
N LYS A 30 -41.13 5.01 -17.10
CA LYS A 30 -42.32 5.22 -17.93
C LYS A 30 -42.24 6.42 -18.90
N ARG A 31 -42.45 6.14 -20.19
CA ARG A 31 -42.98 7.09 -21.19
C ARG A 31 -44.32 7.63 -20.69
N SER A 32 -44.38 8.92 -20.38
CA SER A 32 -45.65 9.65 -20.29
C SER A 32 -46.18 9.90 -21.70
N SER A 33 -47.41 9.47 -21.93
CA SER A 33 -48.28 9.79 -23.05
C SER A 33 -48.16 11.23 -23.54
N ASN A 34 -47.82 11.42 -24.81
CA ASN A 34 -48.63 12.17 -25.80
C ASN A 34 -47.87 12.30 -27.13
N GLN A 35 -48.66 12.25 -28.20
CA GLN A 35 -48.34 12.47 -29.62
C GLN A 35 -47.86 11.24 -30.41
N MET A 36 -48.85 10.63 -31.09
CA MET A 36 -48.64 9.92 -32.34
C MET A 36 -48.20 10.94 -33.40
N GLU A 37 -46.98 10.82 -33.91
CA GLU A 37 -46.66 11.25 -35.27
C GLU A 37 -46.09 10.04 -36.01
N GLN A 38 -46.77 9.67 -37.09
CA GLN A 38 -46.33 8.70 -38.08
C GLN A 38 -45.07 9.22 -38.77
N LEU A 39 -44.00 8.43 -38.82
CA LEU A 39 -42.92 8.60 -39.79
C LEU A 39 -42.42 7.22 -40.23
N ASP A 40 -42.89 6.81 -41.41
CA ASP A 40 -42.24 5.80 -42.25
C ASP A 40 -40.86 6.33 -42.65
N HIS A 41 -39.77 5.71 -42.19
CA HIS A 41 -38.47 5.62 -42.88
C HIS A 41 -37.49 4.72 -42.09
N PRO A 42 -36.57 4.02 -42.77
CA PRO A 42 -35.62 3.12 -42.12
C PRO A 42 -34.65 3.92 -41.24
N LEU A 43 -34.51 3.49 -39.98
CA LEU A 43 -33.62 4.12 -38.99
C LEU A 43 -32.18 4.16 -39.50
N HIS A 44 -31.66 5.38 -39.75
CA HIS A 44 -30.25 5.68 -39.92
C HIS A 44 -29.50 5.45 -38.58
N PRO A 45 -28.15 5.38 -38.54
CA PRO A 45 -27.37 4.96 -37.38
C PRO A 45 -26.77 6.12 -36.55
N PRO A 46 -27.56 6.91 -35.79
CA PRO A 46 -27.02 7.69 -34.68
C PRO A 46 -27.47 7.18 -33.29
N ASP A 47 -28.39 6.23 -33.18
CA ASP A 47 -28.90 5.75 -31.88
C ASP A 47 -27.90 4.86 -31.11
N LEU A 48 -26.90 4.28 -31.80
CA LEU A 48 -25.80 3.52 -31.18
C LEU A 48 -24.74 4.43 -30.54
N GLN A 49 -24.60 5.68 -31.01
CA GLN A 49 -23.63 6.63 -30.44
C GLN A 49 -24.05 7.13 -29.05
N VAL A 50 -25.35 7.14 -28.73
CA VAL A 50 -25.82 7.56 -27.40
C VAL A 50 -25.49 6.51 -26.32
N ARG A 51 -25.29 5.23 -26.69
CA ARG A 51 -24.75 4.19 -25.78
C ARG A 51 -23.23 4.30 -25.58
N GLN A 52 -22.49 4.89 -26.53
CA GLN A 52 -21.02 5.03 -26.42
C GLN A 52 -20.58 5.96 -25.27
N LEU A 53 -21.40 6.93 -24.86
CA LEU A 53 -21.00 7.90 -23.82
C LEU A 53 -21.16 7.41 -22.37
N LYS A 54 -21.62 6.17 -22.13
CA LYS A 54 -21.71 5.61 -20.76
C LYS A 54 -20.79 4.42 -20.47
N LEU A 55 -20.07 3.90 -21.46
CA LEU A 55 -19.18 2.73 -21.32
C LEU A 55 -17.70 3.08 -21.22
N GLY A 56 -17.32 4.36 -21.39
CA GLY A 56 -15.94 4.84 -21.29
C GLY A 56 -15.38 4.98 -19.88
N HIS A 57 -16.20 4.78 -18.84
CA HIS A 57 -15.68 4.51 -17.51
C HIS A 57 -15.65 3.00 -17.31
N GLN A 58 -14.46 2.39 -17.37
CA GLN A 58 -14.23 1.12 -16.71
C GLN A 58 -14.56 1.33 -15.23
N LEU A 59 -15.79 0.97 -14.85
CA LEU A 59 -16.24 0.99 -13.47
C LEU A 59 -15.25 0.11 -12.69
N GLN A 60 -14.42 0.75 -11.87
CA GLN A 60 -13.77 0.05 -10.78
C GLN A 60 -14.91 -0.58 -9.98
N VAL A 61 -14.97 -1.92 -9.98
CA VAL A 61 -16.00 -2.66 -9.25
C VAL A 61 -15.80 -2.37 -7.77
N THR A 62 -16.51 -1.38 -7.27
CA THR A 62 -16.39 -0.85 -5.91
C THR A 62 -17.64 -1.14 -5.10
N SER A 63 -18.76 -1.47 -5.75
CA SER A 63 -20.06 -1.72 -5.13
C SER A 63 -20.76 -2.97 -5.67
N LEU A 64 -21.58 -3.61 -4.82
CA LEU A 64 -22.43 -4.76 -5.18
C LEU A 64 -23.39 -4.45 -6.34
N LYS A 65 -23.78 -3.19 -6.51
CA LYS A 65 -24.64 -2.75 -7.63
C LYS A 65 -23.96 -2.89 -8.98
N ASP A 66 -22.64 -2.64 -9.05
CA ASP A 66 -21.86 -2.76 -10.29
C ASP A 66 -21.72 -4.22 -10.69
N ILE A 67 -21.54 -5.11 -9.71
CA ILE A 67 -21.47 -6.57 -9.91
C ILE A 67 -22.80 -7.09 -10.46
N ILE A 68 -23.93 -6.68 -9.86
CA ILE A 68 -25.26 -7.10 -10.30
C ILE A 68 -25.55 -6.58 -11.73
N HIS A 69 -25.21 -5.33 -12.01
CA HIS A 69 -25.35 -4.75 -13.34
C HIS A 69 -24.49 -5.48 -14.37
N LEU A 70 -23.23 -5.81 -14.06
CA LEU A 70 -22.35 -6.60 -14.93
C LEU A 70 -22.91 -8.01 -15.17
N LEU A 71 -23.37 -8.69 -14.13
CA LEU A 71 -23.92 -10.05 -14.25
C LEU A 71 -25.17 -10.11 -15.13
N TYR A 72 -26.00 -9.06 -15.10
CA TYR A 72 -27.20 -8.97 -15.95
C TYR A 72 -26.88 -8.52 -17.38
N THR A 73 -25.95 -7.59 -17.57
CA THR A 73 -25.60 -7.04 -18.90
C THR A 73 -24.70 -7.94 -19.73
N GLN A 74 -23.82 -8.74 -19.11
CA GLN A 74 -22.95 -9.69 -19.81
C GLN A 74 -23.72 -10.69 -20.72
N PRO A 75 -24.78 -11.39 -20.26
CA PRO A 75 -25.53 -12.31 -21.12
C PRO A 75 -26.35 -11.58 -22.19
N LEU A 76 -26.87 -10.38 -21.89
CA LEU A 76 -27.62 -9.55 -22.85
C LEU A 76 -26.71 -9.05 -23.98
N ASN A 77 -25.53 -8.54 -23.65
CA ASN A 77 -24.53 -8.13 -24.64
C ASN A 77 -24.13 -9.34 -25.49
N ARG A 78 -23.85 -10.50 -24.86
CA ARG A 78 -23.47 -11.71 -25.59
C ARG A 78 -24.52 -12.12 -26.62
N ALA A 79 -25.81 -12.07 -26.26
CA ALA A 79 -26.92 -12.38 -27.14
C ALA A 79 -27.11 -11.34 -28.27
N GLU A 80 -26.97 -10.03 -27.97
CA GLU A 80 -27.05 -8.97 -28.99
C GLU A 80 -25.92 -9.08 -30.04
N PHE A 81 -24.73 -9.56 -29.65
CA PHE A 81 -23.57 -9.68 -30.55
C PHE A 81 -23.43 -11.05 -31.23
N GLU A 82 -24.26 -12.05 -30.92
CA GLU A 82 -24.11 -13.43 -31.44
C GLU A 82 -24.22 -13.55 -32.97
N GLY A 83 -24.90 -12.62 -33.64
CA GLY A 83 -25.09 -12.64 -35.11
C GLY A 83 -24.17 -11.69 -35.91
N LEU A 84 -23.26 -10.98 -35.26
CA LEU A 84 -22.33 -10.05 -35.93
C LEU A 84 -21.03 -10.75 -36.32
N ASP A 85 -20.42 -10.27 -37.41
CA ASP A 85 -19.12 -10.74 -37.87
C ASP A 85 -18.03 -10.48 -36.81
N ASP A 86 -17.04 -11.37 -36.72
CA ASP A 86 -16.04 -11.36 -35.65
C ASP A 86 -15.19 -10.09 -35.68
N GLU A 87 -14.91 -9.52 -36.87
CA GLU A 87 -14.18 -8.25 -37.01
C GLU A 87 -14.95 -7.07 -36.39
N ALA A 88 -16.24 -6.97 -36.67
CA ALA A 88 -17.10 -5.92 -36.10
C ALA A 88 -17.20 -6.07 -34.58
N ARG A 89 -17.29 -7.31 -34.08
CA ARG A 89 -17.37 -7.59 -32.63
C ARG A 89 -16.10 -7.18 -31.89
N VAL A 90 -14.92 -7.43 -32.46
CA VAL A 90 -13.64 -7.02 -31.86
C VAL A 90 -13.55 -5.50 -31.72
N GLN A 91 -14.10 -4.71 -32.66
CA GLN A 91 -14.09 -3.25 -32.55
C GLN A 91 -14.93 -2.72 -31.38
N TYR A 92 -16.02 -3.41 -31.03
CA TYR A 92 -16.95 -2.96 -29.97
C TYR A 92 -16.63 -3.56 -28.59
N GLU A 93 -16.33 -4.85 -28.51
CA GLU A 93 -16.10 -5.58 -27.25
C GLU A 93 -14.61 -5.68 -26.89
N GLY A 94 -13.72 -5.56 -27.89
CA GLY A 94 -12.31 -5.90 -27.78
C GLY A 94 -12.05 -7.40 -28.02
N TYR A 95 -10.80 -7.82 -27.77
CA TYR A 95 -10.40 -9.21 -27.96
C TYR A 95 -10.89 -10.10 -26.82
N ARG A 96 -11.62 -11.17 -27.16
CA ARG A 96 -12.18 -12.12 -26.19
C ARG A 96 -11.14 -13.14 -25.73
N PRO A 97 -11.28 -13.70 -24.51
CA PRO A 97 -10.43 -14.80 -24.05
C PRO A 97 -10.49 -16.00 -25.00
N GLY A 98 -9.33 -16.57 -25.34
CA GLY A 98 -9.20 -17.75 -26.21
C GLY A 98 -8.89 -17.45 -27.68
N MET A 99 -8.90 -16.17 -28.10
CA MET A 99 -8.50 -15.79 -29.45
C MET A 99 -6.97 -15.81 -29.62
N TYR A 100 -6.50 -16.24 -30.79
CA TYR A 100 -5.10 -16.08 -31.18
C TYR A 100 -4.89 -14.67 -31.73
N VAL A 101 -3.96 -13.92 -31.12
CA VAL A 101 -3.73 -12.50 -31.45
C VAL A 101 -2.28 -12.26 -31.83
N ARG A 102 -2.06 -11.33 -32.76
CA ARG A 102 -0.73 -10.77 -33.07
C ARG A 102 -0.66 -9.38 -32.44
N MET A 103 0.35 -9.15 -31.61
CA MET A 103 0.59 -7.87 -30.96
C MET A 103 1.79 -7.19 -31.60
N GLU A 104 1.65 -5.91 -31.91
CA GLU A 104 2.73 -5.08 -32.45
C GLU A 104 3.05 -3.97 -31.45
N PHE A 105 4.34 -3.80 -31.14
CA PHE A 105 4.83 -2.82 -30.17
C PHE A 105 5.73 -1.81 -30.88
N GLU A 106 5.50 -0.53 -30.66
CA GLU A 106 6.27 0.55 -31.31
C GLU A 106 7.68 0.70 -30.71
N LYS A 107 7.78 0.79 -29.38
CA LYS A 107 9.03 1.08 -28.66
C LYS A 107 9.47 -0.10 -27.82
N PHE A 108 10.00 -1.13 -28.48
CA PHE A 108 10.39 -2.37 -27.82
C PHE A 108 11.92 -2.47 -27.66
N PRO A 109 12.44 -2.85 -26.48
CA PRO A 109 13.88 -2.92 -26.24
C PRO A 109 14.55 -3.96 -27.15
N CYS A 110 15.63 -3.57 -27.83
CA CYS A 110 16.35 -4.46 -28.74
C CYS A 110 17.03 -5.63 -27.98
N GLU A 111 17.37 -5.42 -26.71
CA GLU A 111 17.97 -6.43 -25.85
C GLU A 111 17.07 -7.66 -25.65
N PHE A 112 15.75 -7.47 -25.69
CA PHE A 112 14.81 -8.58 -25.59
C PHE A 112 14.85 -9.46 -26.84
N ILE A 113 14.97 -8.85 -28.02
CA ILE A 113 15.04 -9.56 -29.31
C ILE A 113 16.36 -10.33 -29.38
N THR A 114 17.47 -9.68 -29.05
CA THR A 114 18.82 -10.27 -29.09
C THR A 114 18.95 -11.47 -28.13
N ASN A 115 18.33 -11.40 -26.95
CA ASN A 115 18.39 -12.45 -25.93
C ASN A 115 17.14 -13.34 -25.90
N PHE A 116 16.34 -13.34 -26.96
CA PHE A 116 15.10 -14.11 -27.01
C PHE A 116 15.41 -15.62 -26.94
N ASN A 117 14.82 -16.30 -25.97
CA ASN A 117 14.91 -17.74 -25.83
C ASN A 117 13.51 -18.35 -25.90
N ALA A 118 13.24 -19.11 -26.96
CA ALA A 118 11.94 -19.76 -27.18
C ALA A 118 11.55 -20.76 -26.07
N SER A 119 12.53 -21.28 -25.31
CA SER A 119 12.24 -22.17 -24.18
C SER A 119 11.80 -21.42 -22.91
N TYR A 120 11.98 -20.10 -22.86
CA TYR A 120 11.57 -19.28 -21.73
C TYR A 120 10.20 -18.63 -22.02
N PRO A 121 9.15 -18.92 -21.23
CA PRO A 121 7.81 -18.44 -21.52
C PRO A 121 7.73 -16.91 -21.38
N VAL A 122 7.11 -16.27 -22.37
CA VAL A 122 6.81 -14.84 -22.36
C VAL A 122 5.33 -14.68 -22.02
N ILE A 123 5.06 -13.94 -20.94
CA ILE A 123 3.70 -13.64 -20.49
C ILE A 123 3.47 -12.15 -20.73
N VAL A 124 2.38 -11.83 -21.44
CA VAL A 124 1.93 -10.46 -21.70
C VAL A 124 0.60 -10.26 -20.99
N GLY A 125 0.43 -9.11 -20.35
CA GLY A 125 -0.83 -8.75 -19.71
C GLY A 125 -1.07 -7.25 -19.78
N GLY A 126 -2.34 -6.85 -19.67
CA GLY A 126 -2.74 -5.46 -19.58
C GLY A 126 -2.57 -4.89 -18.17
N LEU A 127 -2.17 -3.63 -18.07
CA LEU A 127 -2.15 -2.87 -16.82
C LEU A 127 -3.44 -2.06 -16.69
N LEU A 128 -3.93 -1.91 -15.46
CA LEU A 128 -5.00 -0.96 -15.19
C LEU A 128 -4.45 0.48 -15.21
N GLU A 129 -5.30 1.47 -15.50
CA GLU A 129 -4.92 2.88 -15.67
C GLU A 129 -4.08 3.42 -14.49
N ASN A 130 -4.43 3.03 -13.26
CA ASN A 130 -3.75 3.49 -12.04
C ASN A 130 -2.54 2.65 -11.61
N GLU A 131 -2.33 1.47 -12.21
CA GLU A 131 -1.22 0.59 -11.84
C GLU A 131 0.11 1.08 -12.41
N SER A 132 0.11 2.01 -13.37
CA SER A 132 1.32 2.61 -13.94
C SER A 132 2.02 3.59 -12.98
N ASN A 133 1.27 4.14 -12.03
CA ASN A 133 1.76 5.15 -11.10
C ASN A 133 2.71 4.57 -10.06
N MET A 134 3.73 5.34 -9.68
CA MET A 134 4.67 4.98 -8.62
C MET A 134 4.24 5.60 -7.28
N GLY A 135 4.43 4.86 -6.19
CA GLY A 135 4.02 5.29 -4.86
C GLY A 135 4.67 4.49 -3.73
N PHE A 136 4.32 4.87 -2.51
CA PHE A 136 4.71 4.15 -1.30
C PHE A 136 3.69 3.04 -1.01
N ILE A 137 4.16 1.79 -1.03
CA ILE A 137 3.32 0.60 -0.82
C ILE A 137 3.53 0.10 0.60
N ARG A 138 2.48 0.16 1.42
CA ARG A 138 2.48 -0.45 2.75
C ARG A 138 2.19 -1.93 2.60
N ILE A 139 3.09 -2.75 3.12
CA ILE A 139 2.99 -4.19 3.02
C ILE A 139 3.09 -4.86 4.39
N ARG A 140 2.41 -5.99 4.56
CA ARG A 140 2.59 -6.89 5.70
C ARG A 140 3.52 -8.01 5.27
N ILE A 141 4.69 -8.08 5.88
CA ILE A 141 5.74 -9.02 5.54
C ILE A 141 5.97 -10.01 6.69
N LYS A 142 6.32 -11.24 6.35
CA LYS A 142 6.80 -12.27 7.28
C LYS A 142 8.07 -12.88 6.71
N LEU A 143 9.10 -12.96 7.53
CA LEU A 143 10.35 -13.61 7.12
C LEU A 143 10.11 -15.11 6.99
N HIS A 144 10.69 -15.69 5.95
CA HIS A 144 10.59 -17.12 5.76
C HIS A 144 11.35 -17.86 6.87
N ARG A 145 10.80 -18.98 7.35
CA ARG A 145 11.36 -19.74 8.48
C ARG A 145 12.80 -20.20 8.20
N TRP A 146 13.03 -20.69 7.00
CA TRP A 146 14.31 -21.26 6.55
C TRP A 146 15.30 -20.23 6.00
N TYR A 147 14.93 -18.95 5.92
CA TYR A 147 15.87 -17.92 5.51
C TYR A 147 16.91 -17.69 6.63
N PRO A 148 18.21 -17.83 6.35
CA PRO A 148 19.25 -17.78 7.39
C PRO A 148 19.60 -16.34 7.80
N LYS A 149 19.48 -15.37 6.89
CA LYS A 149 19.93 -13.99 7.10
C LYS A 149 18.86 -13.14 7.79
N ILE A 150 19.31 -12.15 8.56
CA ILE A 150 18.44 -11.13 9.15
C ILE A 150 18.30 -9.99 8.14
N LEU A 151 17.06 -9.60 7.85
CA LEU A 151 16.78 -8.45 6.99
C LEU A 151 16.85 -7.16 7.80
N LYS A 152 17.81 -6.30 7.48
CA LYS A 152 17.97 -4.98 8.11
C LYS A 152 17.14 -3.94 7.37
N ASN A 153 16.84 -2.86 8.08
CA ASN A 153 16.15 -1.73 7.50
C ASN A 153 17.00 -1.08 6.39
N ARG A 154 16.40 -0.75 5.25
CA ARG A 154 17.08 -0.27 4.03
C ARG A 154 17.97 -1.30 3.33
N ASP A 155 17.81 -2.59 3.61
CA ASP A 155 18.42 -3.61 2.75
C ASP A 155 17.66 -3.68 1.41
N PRO A 156 18.37 -3.77 0.28
CA PRO A 156 17.74 -3.97 -1.03
C PRO A 156 17.15 -5.37 -1.10
N LEU A 157 15.90 -5.45 -1.55
CA LEU A 157 15.21 -6.68 -1.88
C LEU A 157 14.59 -6.59 -3.27
N ILE A 158 14.61 -7.72 -3.96
CA ILE A 158 13.89 -7.91 -5.22
C ILE A 158 12.51 -8.45 -4.85
N LEU A 159 11.48 -7.67 -5.15
CA LEU A 159 10.09 -8.03 -4.92
C LEU A 159 9.49 -8.57 -6.21
N SER A 160 8.90 -9.76 -6.12
CA SER A 160 7.92 -10.26 -7.07
C SER A 160 6.54 -9.94 -6.51
N LEU A 161 5.97 -8.82 -6.93
CA LEU A 161 4.67 -8.31 -6.49
C LEU A 161 3.65 -8.64 -7.58
N GLY A 162 2.86 -9.69 -7.34
CA GLY A 162 2.09 -10.34 -8.40
C GLY A 162 3.01 -10.79 -9.54
N TRP A 163 2.81 -10.20 -10.72
CA TRP A 163 3.52 -10.46 -11.96
C TRP A 163 4.65 -9.46 -12.24
N ARG A 164 4.76 -8.40 -11.42
CA ARG A 164 5.80 -7.38 -11.53
C ARG A 164 7.00 -7.77 -10.69
N ARG A 165 8.20 -7.56 -11.23
CA ARG A 165 9.48 -7.81 -10.53
C ARG A 165 10.31 -6.54 -10.54
N PHE A 166 10.68 -6.05 -9.37
CA PHE A 166 11.51 -4.86 -9.23
C PHE A 166 12.34 -4.92 -7.95
N GLN A 167 13.44 -4.17 -7.93
CA GLN A 167 14.30 -4.02 -6.75
C GLN A 167 13.91 -2.76 -5.99
N THR A 168 13.80 -2.85 -4.66
CA THR A 168 13.47 -1.72 -3.81
C THR A 168 14.12 -1.84 -2.43
N LEU A 169 14.16 -0.73 -1.70
CA LEU A 169 14.62 -0.69 -0.31
C LEU A 169 13.45 -0.88 0.63
N MET A 170 13.61 -1.79 1.59
CA MET A 170 12.56 -2.12 2.55
C MET A 170 12.69 -1.31 3.84
N TYR A 171 11.58 -0.66 4.23
CA TYR A 171 11.49 0.07 5.48
C TYR A 171 10.58 -0.62 6.48
N TYR A 172 11.16 -1.36 7.43
CA TYR A 172 10.42 -2.10 8.44
C TYR A 172 9.91 -1.18 9.55
N ALA A 173 8.66 -1.38 9.94
CA ALA A 173 8.00 -0.66 11.02
C ALA A 173 7.02 -1.55 11.81
N LYS A 174 6.73 -1.13 13.02
CA LYS A 174 5.67 -1.68 13.87
C LYS A 174 4.63 -0.61 14.10
N ARG A 175 3.36 -0.96 13.89
CA ARG A 175 2.23 -0.15 14.31
C ARG A 175 2.11 -0.19 15.84
N GLU A 176 2.15 0.97 16.47
CA GLU A 176 1.86 1.15 17.90
C GLU A 176 0.37 1.44 18.11
N ASP A 177 -0.09 1.36 19.35
CA ASP A 177 -1.52 1.53 19.70
C ASP A 177 -2.05 2.94 19.38
N ASN A 178 -1.15 3.92 19.28
CA ASN A 178 -1.45 5.30 18.87
C ASN A 178 -1.48 5.48 17.33
N PHE A 179 -1.55 4.39 16.56
CA PHE A 179 -1.49 4.34 15.10
C PHE A 179 -0.20 4.89 14.46
N ARG A 180 0.84 5.19 15.24
CA ARG A 180 2.13 5.62 14.69
C ARG A 180 2.93 4.41 14.23
N MET A 181 3.62 4.60 13.11
CA MET A 181 4.51 3.60 12.54
C MET A 181 5.92 3.81 13.07
N ARG A 182 6.33 3.02 14.07
CA ARG A 182 7.68 3.08 14.61
C ARG A 182 8.62 2.21 13.78
N SER A 183 9.69 2.80 13.26
CA SER A 183 10.75 2.10 12.53
C SER A 183 11.41 1.01 13.39
N LEU A 184 11.66 -0.14 12.76
CA LEU A 184 12.45 -1.23 13.29
C LEU A 184 13.83 -1.25 12.63
N LYS A 185 14.87 -1.63 13.40
CA LYS A 185 16.24 -1.79 12.85
C LYS A 185 16.35 -3.00 11.92
N TYR A 186 15.59 -4.05 12.21
CA TYR A 186 15.56 -5.31 11.49
C TYR A 186 14.15 -5.91 11.55
N ALA A 187 13.81 -6.72 10.56
CA ALA A 187 12.58 -7.49 10.57
C ALA A 187 12.70 -8.65 11.56
N ARG A 188 11.68 -8.83 12.40
CA ARG A 188 11.66 -9.90 13.41
C ARG A 188 11.31 -11.24 12.77
N LYS A 189 12.05 -12.29 13.13
CA LYS A 189 11.74 -13.65 12.70
C LYS A 189 10.44 -14.13 13.35
N TYR A 190 9.68 -14.96 12.62
CA TYR A 190 8.42 -15.60 13.05
C TYR A 190 7.22 -14.69 13.32
N MET A 191 7.38 -13.37 13.21
CA MET A 191 6.32 -12.39 13.41
C MET A 191 5.98 -11.67 12.10
N HIS A 192 4.74 -11.22 11.99
CA HIS A 192 4.38 -10.26 10.94
C HIS A 192 4.92 -8.88 11.31
N VAL A 193 5.54 -8.23 10.33
CA VAL A 193 6.07 -6.88 10.43
C VAL A 193 5.41 -6.08 9.32
N GLU A 194 5.07 -4.82 9.59
CA GLU A 194 4.66 -3.92 8.51
C GLU A 194 5.92 -3.32 7.89
N ALA A 195 5.93 -3.17 6.57
CA ALA A 195 7.01 -2.53 5.86
C ALA A 195 6.46 -1.54 4.85
N MET A 196 7.31 -0.60 4.46
CA MET A 196 7.03 0.35 3.41
C MET A 196 8.12 0.22 2.34
N CYS A 197 7.73 0.24 1.08
CA CYS A 197 8.64 0.29 -0.04
C CYS A 197 8.15 1.26 -1.11
N TRP A 198 9.08 1.77 -1.92
CA TRP A 198 8.75 2.55 -3.10
C TRP A 198 8.62 1.59 -4.30
N GLY A 199 7.54 1.70 -5.06
CA GLY A 199 7.27 0.81 -6.17
C GLY A 199 6.00 1.18 -6.93
N PRO A 200 5.63 0.39 -7.94
CA PRO A 200 4.43 0.65 -8.72
C PRO A 200 3.17 0.31 -7.90
N ILE A 201 2.22 1.23 -7.88
CA ILE A 201 0.96 1.10 -7.14
C ILE A 201 0.26 -0.19 -7.59
N THR A 202 -0.14 -1.00 -6.62
CA THR A 202 -0.78 -2.28 -6.85
C THR A 202 -1.97 -2.43 -5.90
N SER A 203 -2.99 -3.15 -6.35
CA SER A 203 -4.19 -3.44 -5.58
C SER A 203 -3.89 -4.05 -4.21
N VAL A 204 -4.71 -3.67 -3.22
CA VAL A 204 -4.65 -4.20 -1.85
C VAL A 204 -4.86 -5.72 -1.87
N ASN A 205 -4.27 -6.42 -0.89
CA ASN A 205 -4.27 -7.87 -0.75
C ASN A 205 -3.52 -8.65 -1.85
N THR A 206 -2.80 -7.97 -2.75
CA THR A 206 -1.91 -8.66 -3.69
C THR A 206 -0.74 -9.30 -2.94
N GLY A 207 -0.53 -10.60 -3.18
CA GLY A 207 0.59 -11.34 -2.61
C GLY A 207 1.93 -10.97 -3.24
N PHE A 208 2.99 -11.03 -2.45
CA PHE A 208 4.35 -10.86 -2.96
C PHE A 208 5.34 -11.82 -2.30
N VAL A 209 6.43 -12.03 -3.01
CA VAL A 209 7.61 -12.77 -2.54
C VAL A 209 8.84 -11.87 -2.65
N ALA A 210 9.68 -11.86 -1.62
CA ALA A 210 10.91 -11.09 -1.57
C ALA A 210 12.13 -12.01 -1.64
N LEU A 211 13.09 -11.64 -2.48
CA LEU A 211 14.37 -12.31 -2.66
C LEU A 211 15.50 -11.31 -2.49
N GLN A 212 16.69 -11.76 -2.10
CA GLN A 212 17.88 -10.90 -2.05
C GLN A 212 18.71 -11.05 -3.33
N ASN A 213 19.01 -12.30 -3.73
CA ASN A 213 19.76 -12.62 -4.93
C ASN A 213 18.95 -13.60 -5.81
N ILE A 214 19.05 -13.44 -7.13
CA ILE A 214 18.42 -14.33 -8.12
C ILE A 214 19.45 -15.24 -8.79
N THR A 215 20.63 -14.71 -9.08
CA THR A 215 21.67 -15.34 -9.90
C THR A 215 22.44 -16.44 -9.18
N ASP A 216 22.69 -16.25 -7.88
CA ASP A 216 23.61 -17.11 -7.16
C ASP A 216 22.97 -18.48 -6.90
N ARG A 217 23.66 -19.54 -7.35
CA ARG A 217 23.32 -20.93 -7.02
C ARG A 217 23.82 -21.25 -5.62
N VAL A 218 23.10 -20.74 -4.64
CA VAL A 218 23.34 -21.07 -3.24
C VAL A 218 22.52 -22.30 -2.82
N PRO A 219 23.08 -23.19 -1.96
CA PRO A 219 22.33 -24.32 -1.42
C PRO A 219 21.27 -23.87 -0.40
N GLU A 220 21.36 -22.64 0.12
CA GLU A 220 20.39 -22.15 1.11
C GLU A 220 19.05 -21.76 0.50
N PHE A 221 18.03 -21.72 1.36
CA PHE A 221 16.71 -21.25 1.01
C PHE A 221 16.74 -19.76 0.61
N ARG A 222 16.35 -19.45 -0.64
CA ARG A 222 16.53 -18.12 -1.27
C ARG A 222 15.42 -17.12 -0.98
N ILE A 223 14.19 -17.59 -0.70
CA ILE A 223 13.07 -16.68 -0.44
C ILE A 223 13.26 -16.06 0.94
N ALA A 224 13.48 -14.75 0.96
CA ALA A 224 13.76 -14.00 2.18
C ALA A 224 12.50 -13.81 3.02
N ALA A 225 11.40 -13.46 2.35
CA ALA A 225 10.13 -13.19 2.99
C ALA A 225 8.97 -13.31 2.00
N ASN A 226 7.78 -13.46 2.56
CA ASN A 226 6.51 -13.40 1.85
C ASN A 226 5.58 -12.41 2.54
N GLY A 227 4.58 -11.93 1.82
CA GLY A 227 3.65 -10.98 2.39
C GLY A 227 2.52 -10.58 1.46
N VAL A 228 1.76 -9.60 1.90
CA VAL A 228 0.63 -9.02 1.17
C VAL A 228 0.66 -7.50 1.22
N VAL A 229 0.17 -6.86 0.17
CA VAL A 229 -0.05 -5.42 0.13
C VAL A 229 -1.23 -5.05 1.02
N LEU A 230 -1.07 -4.03 1.87
CA LEU A 230 -2.13 -3.52 2.74
C LEU A 230 -2.76 -2.23 2.19
N GLU A 231 -1.94 -1.33 1.68
CA GLU A 231 -2.35 -0.01 1.24
C GLU A 231 -1.28 0.55 0.28
N ALA A 232 -1.67 1.41 -0.64
CA ALA A 232 -0.75 2.13 -1.50
C ALA A 232 -1.08 3.62 -1.40
N ASP A 233 -0.11 4.40 -0.93
CA ASP A 233 -0.25 5.82 -0.64
C ASP A 233 0.87 6.62 -1.33
N GLN A 234 0.65 7.92 -1.54
CA GLN A 234 1.72 8.82 -2.00
C GLN A 234 2.64 9.27 -0.87
N SER A 235 2.23 9.10 0.40
CA SER A 235 3.03 9.52 1.55
C SER A 235 3.01 8.51 2.68
N CYS A 236 4.13 8.34 3.36
CA CYS A 236 4.22 7.52 4.55
C CYS A 236 4.95 8.27 5.67
N LYS A 237 4.43 8.19 6.90
CA LYS A 237 5.07 8.75 8.08
C LYS A 237 5.56 7.62 8.98
N ILE A 238 6.78 7.15 8.73
CA ILE A 238 7.50 6.27 9.67
C ILE A 238 8.32 7.15 10.61
N VAL A 239 8.24 6.91 11.92
CA VAL A 239 9.04 7.60 12.92
C VAL A 239 10.10 6.69 13.51
N LYS A 240 11.32 7.21 13.67
CA LYS A 240 12.41 6.53 14.36
C LYS A 240 12.53 7.09 15.77
N LYS A 241 12.49 6.20 16.76
CA LYS A 241 12.78 6.53 18.15
C LYS A 241 14.28 6.80 18.30
N LEU A 242 14.64 8.00 18.71
CA LEU A 242 15.99 8.39 19.08
C LEU A 242 16.05 8.63 20.59
N LYS A 243 17.22 8.34 21.17
CA LYS A 243 17.52 8.57 22.57
C LYS A 243 18.75 9.47 22.61
N LEU A 244 18.53 10.76 22.84
CA LEU A 244 19.61 11.72 23.06
C LEU A 244 20.07 11.58 24.51
N MET A 245 21.37 11.72 24.75
CA MET A 245 21.97 11.53 26.06
C MET A 245 22.71 12.80 26.44
N GLY A 246 22.51 13.29 27.66
CA GLY A 246 23.26 14.40 28.23
C GLY A 246 23.87 14.02 29.57
N THR A 247 24.86 14.79 30.00
CA THR A 247 25.51 14.65 31.30
C THR A 247 25.24 15.87 32.16
N PRO A 248 24.95 15.71 33.47
CA PRO A 248 24.81 16.84 34.36
C PRO A 248 26.18 17.49 34.58
N GLU A 249 26.22 18.81 34.47
CA GLU A 249 27.40 19.64 34.70
C GLU A 249 27.37 20.28 36.10
N LYS A 250 26.19 20.74 36.52
CA LYS A 250 26.01 21.35 37.85
C LYS A 250 24.59 21.08 38.34
N ILE A 251 24.48 20.67 39.60
CA ILE A 251 23.21 20.31 40.23
C ILE A 251 22.91 21.29 41.36
N LEU A 252 21.69 21.84 41.36
CA LEU A 252 21.18 22.84 42.29
C LEU A 252 19.82 22.37 42.82
N LYS A 253 19.82 21.59 43.90
CA LYS A 253 18.61 20.94 44.45
C LYS A 253 17.87 20.17 43.35
N LYS A 254 16.71 20.67 42.91
CA LYS A 254 15.88 20.09 41.85
C LYS A 254 16.17 20.61 40.44
N THR A 255 17.06 21.59 40.31
CA THR A 255 17.48 22.12 39.01
C THR A 255 18.85 21.57 38.65
N ALA A 256 19.11 21.26 37.40
CA ALA A 256 20.45 20.90 36.94
C ALA A 256 20.76 21.52 35.58
N PHE A 257 22.04 21.76 35.36
CA PHE A 257 22.60 22.16 34.08
C PHE A 257 23.13 20.92 33.38
N ILE A 258 22.74 20.74 32.13
CA ILE A 258 23.06 19.54 31.35
C ILE A 258 23.85 19.98 30.12
N LYS A 259 24.89 19.21 29.82
CA LYS A 259 25.75 19.35 28.64
C LYS A 259 25.72 18.10 27.77
N ASP A 260 26.30 18.21 26.58
CA ASP A 260 26.51 17.12 25.61
C ASP A 260 25.24 16.44 25.06
N MET A 261 24.04 16.99 25.30
CA MET A 261 22.80 16.46 24.71
C MET A 261 22.48 17.07 23.34
N PHE A 262 22.84 18.34 23.16
CA PHE A 262 22.63 19.14 21.96
C PHE A 262 23.93 19.86 21.61
N HIS A 263 24.08 20.27 20.35
CA HIS A 263 25.26 21.00 19.90
C HIS A 263 25.02 22.50 19.76
N SER A 264 23.75 22.92 19.57
CA SER A 264 23.38 24.31 19.32
C SER A 264 22.19 24.77 20.16
N ASP A 265 22.10 26.08 20.40
CA ASP A 265 21.02 26.67 21.20
C ASP A 265 19.70 26.66 20.44
N THR A 266 19.76 26.72 19.10
CA THR A 266 18.60 26.56 18.21
C THR A 266 18.00 25.16 18.31
N GLU A 267 18.80 24.12 18.55
CA GLU A 267 18.27 22.78 18.84
C GLU A 267 17.53 22.78 20.17
N ILE A 268 18.14 23.33 21.23
CA ILE A 268 17.50 23.40 22.56
C ILE A 268 16.17 24.13 22.49
N ALA A 269 16.12 25.26 21.78
CA ALA A 269 14.89 26.04 21.62
C ALA A 269 13.74 25.21 21.02
N LYS A 270 14.02 24.27 20.11
CA LYS A 270 13.01 23.35 19.56
C LYS A 270 12.51 22.30 20.58
N PHE A 271 13.30 22.03 21.61
CA PHE A 271 13.01 21.07 22.67
C PHE A 271 12.72 21.73 24.03
N GLU A 272 12.51 23.04 24.09
CA GLU A 272 12.07 23.72 25.31
C GLU A 272 10.72 23.14 25.76
N GLY A 273 10.60 22.81 27.05
CA GLY A 273 9.42 22.13 27.60
C GLY A 273 9.36 20.63 27.33
N ALA A 274 10.34 20.03 26.63
CA ALA A 274 10.36 18.59 26.42
C ALA A 274 10.64 17.83 27.72
N LYS A 275 10.04 16.63 27.83
CA LYS A 275 10.20 15.72 28.97
C LYS A 275 11.50 14.94 28.85
N ILE A 276 12.30 14.94 29.93
CA ILE A 276 13.55 14.20 30.04
C ILE A 276 13.49 13.26 31.23
N GLU A 277 14.27 12.18 31.18
CA GLU A 277 14.32 11.17 32.23
C GLU A 277 15.75 10.76 32.52
N THR A 278 16.08 10.52 33.79
CA THR A 278 17.38 9.99 34.18
C THR A 278 17.40 8.46 34.10
N GLN A 279 18.60 7.86 34.12
CA GLN A 279 18.75 6.40 34.30
C GLN A 279 18.02 5.84 35.53
N SER A 280 17.89 6.65 36.57
CA SER A 280 17.19 6.30 37.82
C SER A 280 15.66 6.48 37.74
N GLY A 281 15.12 6.90 36.60
CA GLY A 281 13.67 7.12 36.43
C GLY A 281 13.15 8.46 36.94
N ILE A 282 14.01 9.35 37.44
CA ILE A 282 13.60 10.72 37.83
C ILE A 282 13.26 11.49 36.56
N ARG A 283 12.05 12.05 36.52
CA ARG A 283 11.54 12.82 35.38
C ARG A 283 11.88 14.30 35.54
N GLY A 284 12.02 14.98 34.41
CA GLY A 284 12.32 16.40 34.36
C GLY A 284 11.83 17.06 33.07
N ILE A 285 12.03 18.37 33.00
CA ILE A 285 11.60 19.22 31.90
C ILE A 285 12.76 20.17 31.52
N ILE A 286 13.00 20.28 30.21
CA ILE A 286 13.94 21.26 29.64
C ILE A 286 13.36 22.67 29.83
N LYS A 287 14.15 23.59 30.40
CA LYS A 287 13.82 25.00 30.52
C LYS A 287 14.51 25.77 29.38
N LYS A 288 15.39 26.71 29.70
CA LYS A 288 16.09 27.54 28.70
C LYS A 288 17.52 27.07 28.48
N PHE A 289 18.06 27.37 27.30
CA PHE A 289 19.49 27.27 27.04
C PHE A 289 20.27 28.24 27.95
N GLN A 290 21.52 27.92 28.25
CA GLN A 290 22.37 28.76 29.08
C GLN A 290 23.82 28.72 28.59
N GLY A 291 24.33 29.88 28.18
CA GLY A 291 25.66 30.00 27.57
C GLY A 291 25.68 29.52 26.13
N ASP A 292 26.85 29.63 25.52
CA ASP A 292 27.08 29.18 24.15
C ASP A 292 27.58 27.73 24.18
N ARG A 293 27.16 26.88 23.21
CA ARG A 293 27.54 25.45 22.99
C ARG A 293 26.51 24.40 23.44
N GLY A 294 25.22 24.68 23.43
CA GLY A 294 24.22 23.61 23.61
C GLY A 294 24.06 23.13 25.06
N HIS A 295 24.41 23.98 26.02
CA HIS A 295 24.14 23.75 27.44
C HIS A 295 22.73 24.26 27.78
N PHE A 296 22.01 23.54 28.65
CA PHE A 296 20.66 23.96 29.04
C PHE A 296 20.36 23.69 30.50
N ARG A 297 19.42 24.48 31.02
CA ARG A 297 18.85 24.29 32.35
C ARG A 297 17.67 23.32 32.27
N ALA A 298 17.61 22.37 33.19
CA ALA A 298 16.46 21.49 33.38
C ALA A 298 16.01 21.45 34.83
N THR A 299 14.73 21.18 35.04
CA THR A 299 14.14 20.98 36.37
C THR A 299 13.65 19.54 36.48
N PHE A 300 13.94 18.89 37.60
CA PHE A 300 13.60 17.52 37.90
C PHE A 300 12.63 17.42 39.08
N GLU A 301 11.90 16.32 39.17
CA GLU A 301 11.01 16.03 40.31
C GLU A 301 11.80 15.87 41.61
N ASP A 302 13.00 15.30 41.51
CA ASP A 302 13.91 15.02 42.62
C ASP A 302 15.38 15.32 42.27
N VAL A 303 16.26 15.28 43.28
CA VAL A 303 17.69 15.55 43.14
C VAL A 303 18.36 14.44 42.34
N ILE A 304 19.00 14.81 41.24
CA ILE A 304 19.74 13.86 40.39
C ILE A 304 21.17 13.65 40.90
N LYS A 305 21.78 12.51 40.55
CA LYS A 305 23.20 12.24 40.85
C LYS A 305 24.10 12.78 39.74
N MET A 306 25.28 13.28 40.11
CA MET A 306 26.29 13.79 39.16
C MET A 306 26.80 12.72 38.18
N SER A 307 26.80 11.45 38.59
CA SER A 307 27.16 10.32 37.73
C SER A 307 26.04 9.84 36.81
N GLY A 308 24.81 10.30 37.01
CA GLY A 308 23.64 9.83 36.27
C GLY A 308 23.57 10.44 34.87
N LYS A 309 23.24 9.63 33.86
CA LYS A 309 22.92 10.16 32.51
C LYS A 309 21.47 10.62 32.43
N VAL A 310 21.25 11.71 31.72
CA VAL A 310 19.93 12.23 31.38
C VAL A 310 19.60 11.87 29.95
N PHE A 311 18.35 11.49 29.70
CA PHE A 311 17.89 11.09 28.39
C PHE A 311 16.70 11.92 27.93
N LEU A 312 16.72 12.29 26.66
CA LEU A 312 15.56 12.75 25.94
C LEU A 312 15.17 11.69 24.92
N VAL A 313 13.93 11.22 24.98
CA VAL A 313 13.37 10.29 24.00
C VAL A 313 12.53 11.09 23.02
N CYS A 314 13.01 11.21 21.78
CA CYS A 314 12.31 11.89 20.71
C CYS A 314 11.99 10.94 19.55
N MET A 315 11.01 11.34 18.73
CA MET A 315 10.61 10.61 17.53
C MET A 315 10.94 11.49 16.33
N CYS A 316 11.85 11.04 15.48
CA CYS A 316 12.18 11.73 14.24
C CYS A 316 11.44 11.07 13.08
N VAL A 317 10.81 11.87 12.23
CA VAL A 317 10.21 11.36 11.00
C VAL A 317 11.33 10.88 10.07
N CYS A 318 11.25 9.63 9.64
CA CYS A 318 12.11 9.10 8.60
C CYS A 318 11.71 9.76 7.29
N VAL A 319 12.59 10.59 6.74
CA VAL A 319 12.45 11.07 5.36
C VAL A 319 12.97 9.96 4.44
N PHE A 320 12.13 9.55 3.49
CA PHE A 320 12.46 8.63 2.43
C PHE A 320 12.99 9.47 1.27
N THR A 321 14.31 9.75 1.29
CA THR A 321 15.03 10.35 0.16
C THR A 321 15.65 9.26 -0.68
#